data_AF-A0AAU5FE89-F1
#
_entry.id   AF-A0AAU5FE89-F1
#
_cell.length_a   1.000
_cell.length_b   1.000
_cell.length_c   1.000
_cell.angle_alpha   90.00
_cell.angle_beta   90.00
_cell.angle_gamma   90.00
#
_symmetry.space_group_name_H-M   'P 1'
#
loop_
_entity.id
_entity.type
_entity.pdbx_description
1 polymer ?
#
loop_
_entity_poly.entity_id
_entity_poly.type
_entity_poly.pdbx_seq_one_letter_code
_entity_poly.pdbx_strand_id
1 'polypeptide(L)'
;MIVHNRRRTSAVFCTAVMIAAGLAAAPGAATAQTSAAAPGRQCGVRDGYPPAARDTSVGGTPTKYKYTYSPYIGGRYDGCSRTLKLYYGGNSSPRWAYYEVSYTHPTGREWGTWQGRMGENRVVTWNNPEIGSWNFKVRACAQSIDEGQGRNCTSWSPQLFVYTGSG
;
A
#
# COMPACT_ATOMS: atom_id res chain seq x y z
N MET A 1 -44.17 -15.86 -48.27
CA MET A 1 -43.57 -15.35 -49.52
C MET A 1 -42.07 -15.57 -49.45
N ILE A 2 -41.48 -15.84 -50.61
CA ILE A 2 -40.19 -16.49 -50.89
C ILE A 2 -38.99 -15.54 -50.69
N VAL A 3 -38.03 -15.96 -49.85
CA VAL A 3 -36.57 -16.17 -50.09
C VAL A 3 -35.70 -15.14 -50.88
N HIS A 4 -34.45 -14.99 -50.38
CA HIS A 4 -33.17 -14.50 -50.99
C HIS A 4 -32.73 -13.05 -50.74
N ASN A 5 -31.60 -12.80 -50.04
CA ASN A 5 -30.18 -12.95 -50.42
C ASN A 5 -29.68 -11.77 -51.28
N ARG A 6 -28.63 -11.05 -50.85
CA ARG A 6 -27.40 -10.78 -51.64
C ARG A 6 -26.43 -9.81 -50.99
N ARG A 7 -25.16 -10.24 -51.01
CA ARG A 7 -23.90 -9.50 -50.86
C ARG A 7 -23.84 -8.28 -51.78
N ARG A 8 -23.08 -7.24 -51.38
CA ARG A 8 -22.24 -6.45 -52.30
C ARG A 8 -20.94 -6.01 -51.63
N THR A 9 -19.85 -6.61 -52.09
CA THR A 9 -18.47 -6.11 -52.02
C THR A 9 -18.28 -4.97 -53.02
N SER A 10 -17.38 -4.04 -52.74
CA SER A 10 -16.73 -3.23 -53.79
C SER A 10 -15.25 -3.05 -53.42
N ALA A 11 -14.40 -3.56 -54.30
CA ALA A 11 -12.97 -3.37 -54.30
C ALA A 11 -12.63 -2.06 -55.01
N VAL A 12 -11.56 -1.38 -54.60
CA VAL A 12 -10.86 -0.43 -55.45
C VAL A 12 -9.39 -0.82 -55.49
N PHE A 13 -8.97 -1.13 -56.71
CA PHE A 13 -7.60 -1.35 -57.14
C PHE A 13 -6.85 -0.02 -57.18
N CYS A 14 -5.57 -0.02 -56.79
CA CYS A 14 -4.55 0.75 -57.49
C CYS A 14 -3.24 -0.03 -57.45
N THR A 15 -2.89 -0.52 -58.64
CA THR A 15 -1.69 -1.27 -58.96
C THR A 15 -0.55 -0.27 -59.25
N ALA A 16 0.62 -0.51 -58.68
CA ALA A 16 1.89 -0.02 -59.24
C ALA A 16 2.92 -1.16 -59.18
N VAL A 17 3.68 -1.24 -60.26
CA VAL A 17 4.51 -2.31 -60.84
C VAL A 17 5.72 -1.48 -61.36
N MET A 18 7.02 -1.71 -61.14
CA MET A 18 7.85 -2.92 -61.01
C MET A 18 9.28 -2.60 -60.52
N ILE A 19 9.90 -3.65 -59.94
CA ILE A 19 11.29 -4.15 -60.11
C ILE A 19 12.50 -3.23 -59.83
N ALA A 20 13.34 -3.68 -58.88
CA ALA A 20 14.76 -3.95 -59.13
C ALA A 20 15.28 -5.03 -58.17
N ALA A 21 15.79 -6.12 -58.74
CA ALA A 21 16.42 -7.23 -58.05
C ALA A 21 17.80 -6.82 -57.53
N GLY A 22 18.12 -7.27 -56.31
CA GLY A 22 19.45 -7.22 -55.74
C GLY A 22 19.61 -8.39 -54.75
N LEU A 23 19.95 -9.56 -55.28
CA LEU A 23 20.39 -10.71 -54.50
C LEU A 23 21.84 -10.46 -54.06
N ALA A 24 22.03 -10.11 -52.79
CA ALA A 24 23.27 -10.37 -52.08
C ALA A 24 22.93 -11.25 -50.89
N ALA A 25 23.21 -12.55 -51.00
CA ALA A 25 23.16 -13.49 -49.89
C ALA A 25 24.27 -13.11 -48.89
N ALA A 26 23.88 -12.58 -47.74
CA ALA A 26 24.75 -12.49 -46.56
C ALA A 26 24.31 -13.56 -45.56
N PRO A 27 25.20 -14.46 -45.09
CA PRO A 27 24.85 -15.41 -44.07
C PRO A 27 24.72 -14.71 -42.71
N GLY A 28 23.56 -14.91 -42.08
CA GLY A 28 23.41 -14.88 -40.62
C GLY A 28 23.58 -13.52 -39.93
N ALA A 29 22.51 -12.73 -39.89
CA ALA A 29 22.26 -11.88 -38.72
C ALA A 29 20.91 -12.32 -38.14
N ALA A 30 20.98 -13.20 -37.14
CA ALA A 30 19.83 -13.53 -36.32
C ALA A 30 19.22 -12.22 -35.81
N THR A 31 17.97 -11.95 -36.20
CA THR A 31 17.16 -10.97 -35.49
C THR A 31 17.02 -11.48 -34.07
N ALA A 32 17.89 -11.00 -33.18
CA ALA A 32 17.75 -11.22 -31.75
C ALA A 32 16.38 -10.67 -31.38
N GLN A 33 15.42 -11.58 -31.17
CA GLN A 33 14.18 -11.26 -30.49
C GLN A 33 14.60 -10.68 -29.16
N THR A 34 14.60 -9.36 -29.08
CA THR A 34 14.81 -8.67 -27.81
C THR A 34 13.59 -9.05 -27.01
N SER A 35 13.76 -10.03 -26.12
CA SER A 35 12.78 -10.35 -25.10
C SER A 35 12.46 -9.02 -24.41
N ALA A 36 11.32 -8.44 -24.75
CA ALA A 36 10.81 -7.29 -24.04
C ALA A 36 10.70 -7.74 -22.58
N ALA A 37 11.64 -7.28 -21.75
CA ALA A 37 11.60 -7.56 -20.33
C ALA A 37 10.21 -7.13 -19.87
N ALA A 38 9.45 -8.08 -19.32
CA ALA A 38 8.18 -7.77 -18.68
C ALA A 38 8.41 -6.55 -17.79
N PRO A 39 7.55 -5.52 -17.83
CA PRO A 39 7.78 -4.30 -17.07
C PRO A 39 8.05 -4.70 -15.62
N GLY A 40 9.28 -4.42 -15.16
CA GLY A 40 9.67 -4.72 -13.79
C GLY A 40 8.63 -4.11 -12.87
N ARG A 41 8.09 -4.89 -11.92
CA ARG A 41 7.15 -4.40 -10.91
C ARG A 41 7.71 -3.10 -10.33
N GLN A 42 7.06 -1.97 -10.62
CA GLN A 42 7.47 -0.68 -10.08
C GLN A 42 7.31 -0.74 -8.57
N CYS A 43 8.42 -0.62 -7.84
CA CYS A 43 8.40 -0.52 -6.40
C CYS A 43 8.08 0.94 -6.04
N GLY A 44 7.22 1.15 -5.04
CA GLY A 44 6.71 2.47 -4.68
C GLY A 44 6.44 2.60 -3.21
N VAL A 45 6.42 3.84 -2.73
CA VAL A 45 6.10 4.20 -1.35
C VAL A 45 4.61 4.56 -1.26
N ARG A 46 3.95 4.03 -0.23
CA ARG A 46 2.54 4.28 0.06
C ARG A 46 2.36 4.67 1.51
N ASP A 47 1.77 5.83 1.71
CA ASP A 47 1.42 6.31 3.05
C ASP A 47 0.05 5.80 3.45
N GLY A 48 -0.12 5.60 4.75
CA GLY A 48 -1.40 5.24 5.33
C GLY A 48 -2.37 6.42 5.31
N TYR A 49 -3.66 6.10 5.28
CA TYR A 49 -4.73 7.09 5.36
C TYR A 49 -5.87 6.58 6.25
N PRO A 50 -6.57 7.46 6.98
CA PRO A 50 -7.73 7.07 7.76
C PRO A 50 -9.04 7.37 7.00
N PRO A 51 -9.72 6.36 6.42
CA PRO A 51 -10.87 6.58 5.53
C PRO A 51 -12.03 7.34 6.19
N ALA A 52 -12.22 7.17 7.50
CA ALA A 52 -13.32 7.75 8.25
C ALA A 52 -12.98 9.06 8.98
N ALA A 53 -11.73 9.55 8.90
CA ALA A 53 -11.24 10.62 9.76
C ALA A 53 -10.79 11.85 8.97
N ARG A 54 -11.76 12.60 8.45
CA ARG A 54 -11.52 13.89 7.78
C ARG A 54 -10.91 14.90 8.76
N ASP A 55 -10.05 15.78 8.26
CA ASP A 55 -9.44 16.89 9.02
C ASP A 55 -8.65 16.49 10.28
N THR A 56 -8.22 15.23 10.37
CA THR A 56 -7.41 14.72 11.48
C THR A 56 -5.90 14.79 11.23
N SER A 57 -5.48 15.28 10.08
CA SER A 57 -4.06 15.38 9.73
C SER A 57 -3.34 16.34 10.67
N VAL A 58 -2.19 15.89 11.19
CA VAL A 58 -1.24 16.72 11.95
C VAL A 58 0.09 16.89 11.20
N GLY A 59 0.11 16.56 9.90
CA GLY A 59 1.27 16.69 9.03
C GLY A 59 2.37 15.63 9.25
N GLY A 60 3.56 15.89 8.70
CA GLY A 60 4.74 15.02 8.76
C GLY A 60 4.92 14.12 7.52
N THR A 61 6.01 13.34 7.52
CA THR A 61 6.36 12.40 6.44
C THR A 61 6.72 11.02 7.04
N PRO A 62 5.86 9.98 6.90
CA PRO A 62 4.52 10.02 6.33
C PRO A 62 3.56 10.90 7.12
N THR A 63 2.44 11.29 6.51
CA THR A 63 1.39 12.05 7.18
C THR A 63 0.89 11.28 8.41
N LYS A 64 0.73 12.01 9.52
CA LYS A 64 0.19 11.51 10.78
C LYS A 64 -1.19 12.09 11.02
N TYR A 65 -2.02 11.35 11.74
CA TYR A 65 -3.42 11.65 12.00
C TYR A 65 -3.75 11.49 13.48
N LYS A 66 -4.61 12.36 14.01
CA LYS A 66 -4.97 12.40 15.43
C LYS A 66 -6.36 13.01 15.62
N TYR A 67 -7.15 12.44 16.54
CA TYR A 67 -8.33 13.10 17.09
C TYR A 67 -7.95 13.91 18.34
N THR A 68 -8.82 14.82 18.75
CA THR A 68 -8.71 15.49 20.05
C THR A 68 -8.58 14.44 21.16
N TYR A 69 -7.58 14.60 22.04
CA TYR A 69 -7.28 13.69 23.14
C TYR A 69 -6.86 12.24 22.77
N SER A 70 -6.57 11.92 21.50
CA SER A 70 -5.93 10.66 21.13
C SER A 70 -4.42 10.82 20.92
N PRO A 71 -3.63 9.73 20.84
CA PRO A 71 -2.31 9.76 20.24
C PRO A 71 -2.43 10.04 18.73
N TYR A 72 -1.32 10.45 18.12
CA TYR A 72 -1.19 10.45 16.66
C TYR A 72 -0.81 9.07 16.14
N ILE A 73 -1.17 8.79 14.88
CA ILE A 73 -0.81 7.59 14.15
C ILE A 73 -0.48 7.94 12.69
N GLY A 74 0.54 7.32 12.12
CA GLY A 74 0.89 7.43 10.70
C GLY A 74 1.56 6.14 10.26
N GLY A 75 1.58 5.87 8.96
CA GLY A 75 2.12 4.61 8.45
C GLY A 75 2.66 4.77 7.05
N ARG A 76 3.64 3.95 6.71
CA ARG A 76 4.25 3.93 5.39
C ARG A 76 4.65 2.51 5.03
N TYR A 77 4.20 2.05 3.87
CA TYR A 77 4.77 0.90 3.21
C TYR A 77 5.75 1.36 2.14
N ASP A 78 6.97 0.87 2.20
CA ASP A 78 7.96 0.99 1.14
C ASP A 78 8.07 -0.35 0.42
N GLY A 79 7.54 -0.42 -0.80
CA GLY A 79 7.58 -1.62 -1.64
C GLY A 79 8.97 -1.97 -2.16
N CYS A 80 9.93 -1.04 -2.14
CA CYS A 80 11.30 -1.29 -2.57
C CYS A 80 12.09 -2.03 -1.49
N SER A 81 11.98 -1.58 -0.24
CA SER A 81 12.61 -2.25 0.91
C SER A 81 11.75 -3.35 1.53
N ARG A 82 10.49 -3.49 1.08
CA ARG A 82 9.48 -4.38 1.67
C ARG A 82 9.30 -4.13 3.16
N THR A 83 9.27 -2.87 3.57
CA THR A 83 9.08 -2.50 4.97
C THR A 83 7.76 -1.76 5.18
N LEU A 84 7.00 -2.19 6.18
CA LEU A 84 5.86 -1.44 6.70
C LEU A 84 6.29 -0.80 8.02
N LYS A 85 6.18 0.51 8.12
CA LYS A 85 6.48 1.27 9.33
C LYS A 85 5.22 1.94 9.86
N LEU A 86 4.95 1.76 11.15
CA LEU A 86 3.90 2.45 11.89
C LEU A 86 4.56 3.46 12.83
N TYR A 87 4.14 4.72 12.74
CA TYR A 87 4.58 5.83 13.55
C TYR A 87 3.46 6.21 14.49
N TYR A 88 3.70 6.26 15.80
CA TYR A 88 2.68 6.65 16.77
C TYR A 88 3.28 7.44 17.93
N GLY A 89 2.45 8.19 18.65
CA GLY A 89 2.91 8.97 19.79
C GLY A 89 2.02 10.16 20.16
N GLY A 90 2.62 11.18 20.78
CA GLY A 90 1.94 12.44 21.14
C GLY A 90 1.43 12.48 22.59
N ASN A 91 1.55 11.37 23.31
CA ASN A 91 1.34 11.25 24.74
C ASN A 91 2.68 10.88 25.42
N SER A 92 2.86 11.23 26.69
CA SER A 92 4.13 10.99 27.40
C SER A 92 3.94 10.70 28.87
N SER A 93 4.94 10.05 29.45
CA SER A 93 5.17 9.95 30.90
C SER A 93 5.31 11.35 31.53
N PRO A 94 4.93 11.55 32.82
CA PRO A 94 4.42 10.54 33.77
C PRO A 94 2.92 10.28 33.66
N ARG A 95 2.19 11.07 32.86
CA ARG A 95 0.73 10.93 32.74
C ARG A 95 0.31 9.60 32.11
N TRP A 96 1.11 9.10 31.17
CA TRP A 96 0.84 7.86 30.46
C TRP A 96 2.00 6.88 30.65
N ALA A 97 1.70 5.60 30.80
CA ALA A 97 2.65 4.54 31.08
C ALA A 97 2.98 3.68 29.85
N TYR A 98 2.00 3.43 28.98
CA TYR A 98 2.21 2.64 27.76
C TYR A 98 1.30 3.07 26.61
N TYR A 99 1.68 2.64 25.40
CA TYR A 99 0.82 2.63 24.23
C TYR A 99 0.24 1.24 24.02
N GLU A 100 -1.05 1.18 23.73
CA GLU A 100 -1.71 -0.03 23.23
C GLU A 100 -1.98 0.17 21.74
N VAL A 101 -1.47 -0.75 20.92
CA VAL A 101 -1.69 -0.76 19.48
C VAL A 101 -2.56 -1.95 19.14
N SER A 102 -3.70 -1.68 18.52
CA SER A 102 -4.60 -2.69 17.99
C SER A 102 -4.49 -2.69 16.46
N TYR A 103 -4.38 -3.88 15.87
CA TYR A 103 -4.12 -4.02 14.44
C TYR A 103 -4.81 -5.23 13.83
N THR A 104 -5.08 -5.17 12.53
CA THR A 104 -5.38 -6.33 11.69
C THR A 104 -4.42 -6.37 10.51
N HIS A 105 -4.17 -7.57 10.02
CA HIS A 105 -3.34 -7.82 8.84
C HIS A 105 -4.17 -8.56 7.78
N PRO A 106 -3.68 -8.65 6.52
CA PRO A 106 -4.49 -9.08 5.37
C PRO A 106 -5.19 -10.43 5.53
N THR A 107 -4.53 -11.41 6.14
CA THR A 107 -5.11 -12.75 6.37
C THR A 107 -5.80 -12.89 7.74
N GLY A 108 -5.62 -11.91 8.63
CA GLY A 108 -6.19 -11.90 9.98
C GLY A 108 -7.64 -11.44 9.97
N ARG A 109 -8.53 -12.24 10.55
CA ARG A 109 -9.95 -11.89 10.71
C ARG A 109 -10.24 -11.15 12.03
N GLU A 110 -9.31 -11.21 12.97
CA GLU A 110 -9.46 -10.65 14.30
C GLU A 110 -8.47 -9.51 14.54
N TRP A 111 -8.83 -8.62 15.45
CA TRP A 111 -7.93 -7.57 15.91
C TRP A 111 -6.94 -8.14 16.92
N GLY A 112 -5.66 -8.14 16.55
CA GLY A 112 -4.57 -8.34 17.48
C GLY A 112 -4.32 -7.08 18.30
N THR A 113 -3.69 -7.25 19.46
CA THR A 113 -3.21 -6.13 20.30
C THR A 113 -1.82 -6.42 20.82
N TRP A 114 -0.98 -5.40 20.89
CA TRP A 114 0.26 -5.44 21.66
C TRP A 114 0.45 -4.11 22.40
N GLN A 115 1.32 -4.13 23.40
CA GLN A 115 1.62 -2.98 24.25
C GLN A 115 3.11 -2.66 24.22
N GLY A 116 3.46 -1.38 24.18
CA GLY A 116 4.83 -0.90 24.28
C GLY A 116 4.95 0.17 25.35
N ARG A 117 6.01 0.14 26.17
CA ARG A 117 6.16 1.10 27.26
C ARG A 117 6.38 2.50 26.70
N MET A 118 5.96 3.51 27.46
CA MET A 118 6.23 4.90 27.09
C MET A 118 7.74 5.15 27.03
N GLY A 119 8.19 5.77 25.93
CA GLY A 119 9.61 6.00 25.67
C GLY A 119 10.27 4.92 24.81
N GLU A 120 9.71 3.72 24.75
CA GLU A 120 10.14 2.69 23.80
C GLU A 120 9.65 3.04 22.38
N ASN A 121 10.54 2.80 21.40
CA ASN A 121 10.37 2.93 19.94
C ASN A 121 9.00 3.46 19.46
N ARG A 122 8.92 4.74 19.08
CA ARG A 122 7.73 5.38 18.46
C ARG A 122 7.47 4.97 17.02
N VAL A 123 8.25 4.00 16.54
CA VAL A 123 8.21 3.45 15.19
C VAL A 123 8.32 1.93 15.31
N VAL A 124 7.33 1.23 14.77
CA VAL A 124 7.35 -0.23 14.64
C VAL A 124 7.55 -0.56 13.18
N THR A 125 8.43 -1.54 12.92
CA THR A 125 8.77 -1.97 11.56
C THR A 125 8.43 -3.43 11.39
N TRP A 126 7.66 -3.75 10.34
CA TRP A 126 7.49 -5.11 9.83
C TRP A 126 8.31 -5.26 8.56
N ASN A 127 9.21 -6.24 8.54
CA ASN A 127 9.98 -6.63 7.38
C ASN A 127 9.21 -7.71 6.62
N ASN A 128 9.10 -7.57 5.30
CA ASN A 128 8.31 -8.45 4.43
C ASN A 128 6.87 -8.66 4.97
N PRO A 129 6.10 -7.58 5.21
CA PRO A 129 4.72 -7.72 5.69
C PRO A 129 3.87 -8.47 4.67
N GLU A 130 2.84 -9.17 5.16
CA GLU A 130 1.80 -9.75 4.31
C GLU A 130 1.26 -8.73 3.32
N ILE A 131 1.00 -9.20 2.10
CA ILE A 131 0.45 -8.40 1.00
C ILE A 131 -1.05 -8.19 1.24
N GLY A 132 -1.46 -6.92 1.27
CA GLY A 132 -2.87 -6.53 1.31
C GLY A 132 -3.11 -5.37 2.26
N SER A 133 -4.30 -5.37 2.85
CA SER A 133 -4.80 -4.31 3.71
C SER A 133 -4.41 -4.53 5.17
N TRP A 134 -3.67 -3.58 5.72
CA TRP A 134 -3.38 -3.50 7.15
C TRP A 134 -4.20 -2.38 7.80
N ASN A 135 -4.70 -2.63 9.01
CA ASN A 135 -5.41 -1.63 9.78
C ASN A 135 -4.75 -1.45 11.15
N PHE A 136 -4.69 -0.22 11.63
CA PHE A 136 -4.08 0.11 12.91
C PHE A 136 -4.90 1.16 13.67
N LYS A 137 -4.88 1.09 14.99
CA LYS A 137 -5.30 2.16 15.89
C LYS A 137 -4.46 2.11 17.16
N VAL A 138 -4.22 3.26 17.77
CA VAL A 138 -3.39 3.38 18.98
C VAL A 138 -4.10 4.18 20.06
N ARG A 139 -3.90 3.81 21.33
CA ARG A 139 -4.29 4.61 22.50
C ARG A 139 -3.15 4.63 23.51
N ALA A 140 -3.11 5.66 24.35
CA ALA A 140 -2.19 5.73 25.49
C ALA A 140 -2.94 5.39 26.77
N CYS A 141 -2.31 4.70 27.70
CA CYS A 141 -2.92 4.26 28.97
C CYS A 141 -2.03 4.65 30.16
N ALA A 142 -2.66 5.07 31.27
CA ALA A 142 -2.00 5.69 32.41
C ALA A 142 -1.56 4.69 33.50
N GLN A 143 -2.25 3.56 33.65
CA GLN A 143 -1.88 2.51 34.61
C GLN A 143 -0.73 1.64 34.10
N SER A 144 -0.07 0.91 35.01
CA SER A 144 0.98 -0.03 34.62
C SER A 144 0.43 -1.13 33.69
N ILE A 145 1.31 -1.73 32.88
CA ILE A 145 0.93 -2.86 32.00
C ILE A 145 0.43 -4.07 32.82
N ASP A 146 0.88 -4.18 34.08
CA ASP A 146 0.68 -5.34 34.94
C ASP A 146 -0.61 -5.26 35.79
N GLU A 147 -1.28 -4.10 35.83
CA GLU A 147 -2.54 -3.90 36.54
C GLU A 147 -3.73 -4.11 35.60
N GLY A 148 -4.30 -5.32 35.63
CA GLY A 148 -5.36 -5.77 34.73
C GLY A 148 -6.76 -5.17 34.93
N GLN A 149 -6.98 -4.14 35.76
CA GLN A 149 -8.32 -3.59 35.99
C GLN A 149 -8.42 -2.06 35.83
N GLY A 150 -9.33 -1.63 34.95
CA GLY A 150 -9.78 -0.23 34.86
C GLY A 150 -8.90 0.71 34.03
N ARG A 151 -8.36 0.23 32.90
CA ARG A 151 -7.40 0.94 32.04
C ARG A 151 -7.84 2.38 31.73
N ASN A 152 -7.32 3.36 32.48
CA ASN A 152 -7.48 4.78 32.19
C ASN A 152 -6.69 5.10 30.92
N CYS A 153 -7.36 5.04 29.77
CA CYS A 153 -6.77 5.27 28.47
C CYS A 153 -7.39 6.47 27.76
N THR A 154 -6.62 7.06 26.85
CA THR A 154 -7.16 7.96 25.85
C THR A 154 -8.20 7.26 24.97
N SER A 155 -8.96 8.05 24.21
CA SER A 155 -9.61 7.57 23.00
C SER A 155 -8.59 6.95 22.03
N TRP A 156 -9.07 6.04 21.20
CA TRP A 156 -8.30 5.53 20.07
C TRP A 156 -7.99 6.63 19.07
N SER A 157 -6.83 6.55 18.42
CA SER A 157 -6.52 7.32 17.21
C SER A 157 -7.54 7.02 16.11
N PRO A 158 -7.56 7.83 15.02
CA PRO A 158 -8.14 7.40 13.76
C PRO A 158 -7.66 5.99 13.38
N GLN A 159 -8.56 5.17 12.82
CA GLN A 159 -8.17 3.90 12.24
C GLN A 159 -7.38 4.18 10.95
N LEU A 160 -6.12 3.80 10.95
CA LEU A 160 -5.21 3.97 9.83
C LEU A 160 -5.24 2.73 8.95
N PHE A 161 -5.41 2.92 7.65
CA PHE A 161 -5.30 1.88 6.65
C PHE A 161 -3.98 2.03 5.88
N VAL A 162 -3.25 0.93 5.70
CA VAL A 162 -2.04 0.88 4.86
C VAL A 162 -2.14 -0.32 3.92
N TYR A 163 -1.95 -0.10 2.61
CA TYR A 163 -1.95 -1.18 1.62
C TYR A 163 -0.53 -1.55 1.19
N THR A 164 -0.23 -2.85 1.23
CA THR A 164 1.11 -3.40 0.94
C THR A 164 1.19 -4.21 -0.37
N GLY A 165 0.13 -4.26 -1.18
CA GLY A 165 0.15 -4.96 -2.48
C GLY A 165 0.74 -4.15 -3.63
N SER A 166 0.98 -4.74 -4.80
CA SER A 166 1.36 -3.98 -6.01
C SER A 166 0.15 -3.21 -6.53
N GLY A 167 0.32 -1.91 -6.76
CA GLY A 167 -0.69 -1.09 -7.45
C GLY A 167 -0.53 -1.20 -8.96
#